data_AF-A0A7S4L9C2-F1
#
_entry.id   AF-A0A7S4L9C2-F1
#
_cell.length_a   1.000
_cell.length_b   1.000
_cell.length_c   1.000
_cell.angle_alpha   90.00
_cell.angle_beta   90.00
_cell.angle_gamma   90.00
#
_symmetry.space_group_name_H-M   'P 1'
#
loop_
_entity.id
_entity.type
_entity.pdbx_description
1 polymer ?
#
loop_
_entity_poly.entity_id
_entity_poly.type
_entity_poly.pdbx_seq_one_letter_code
_entity_poly.pdbx_strand_id
1 'polypeptide(L)'
;MVLDNDPIYCAEQINIPENLGEILKAYAKEVIRSNPSNIYEFSAKYFAQLDQNAEEEEIMGEEVSKDAIYRLVLACKDDGSPEEERDINALIEMAEQSDIPRAAISQALDLVSQEGSNRVSWKHLVVTLCSQVGGVEDVTQFVGLLMDPGMFGDDDGKIQISEFITLFDWWSTIDESISAELKSALFAALDNGEPTMDFAKFKDAYKSIQ
;
A
#
# COMPACT_ATOMS: atom_id res chain seq x y z
N MET A 1 3.14 -64.95 -29.40
CA MET A 1 2.81 -63.51 -29.44
C MET A 1 3.10 -62.97 -28.06
N VAL A 2 4.14 -62.16 -27.94
CA VAL A 2 4.44 -61.45 -26.69
C VAL A 2 3.48 -60.26 -26.67
N LEU A 3 2.62 -60.18 -25.65
CA LEU A 3 1.78 -59.00 -25.44
C LEU A 3 2.70 -57.93 -24.83
N ASP A 4 3.03 -56.90 -25.60
CA ASP A 4 3.64 -55.69 -25.06
C ASP A 4 2.69 -55.12 -24.01
N ASN A 5 3.18 -55.04 -22.78
CA ASN A 5 2.46 -54.60 -21.60
C ASN A 5 2.90 -53.17 -21.23
N ASP A 6 3.28 -52.38 -22.23
CA ASP A 6 3.66 -50.99 -22.03
C ASP A 6 2.40 -50.16 -21.73
N PRO A 7 2.40 -49.35 -20.67
CA PRO A 7 1.29 -48.46 -20.36
C PRO A 7 0.95 -47.57 -21.57
N ILE A 8 -0.33 -47.53 -21.95
CA ILE A 8 -0.83 -46.71 -23.08
C ILE A 8 -0.58 -45.20 -22.87
N TYR A 9 -0.32 -44.78 -21.63
CA TYR A 9 -0.03 -43.40 -21.25
C TYR A 9 1.40 -43.27 -20.72
N CYS A 10 2.18 -42.39 -21.32
CA CYS A 10 3.55 -42.08 -20.87
C CYS A 10 3.49 -41.06 -19.71
N ALA A 11 4.36 -41.22 -18.72
CA ALA A 11 4.41 -40.35 -17.53
C ALA A 11 4.61 -38.86 -17.88
N GLU A 12 5.19 -38.56 -19.05
CA GLU A 12 5.42 -37.21 -19.59
C GLU A 12 4.13 -36.45 -19.91
N GLN A 13 2.97 -37.13 -19.97
CA GLN A 13 1.67 -36.49 -20.20
C GLN A 13 1.02 -35.95 -18.92
N ILE A 14 1.54 -36.33 -17.74
CA ILE A 14 1.03 -35.89 -16.45
C ILE A 14 1.83 -34.67 -16.00
N ASN A 15 1.27 -33.47 -16.19
CA ASN A 15 1.86 -32.24 -15.68
C ASN A 15 1.54 -32.11 -14.19
N ILE A 16 2.54 -32.34 -13.34
CA ILE A 16 2.43 -32.16 -11.88
C ILE A 16 2.90 -30.74 -11.56
N PRO A 17 2.06 -29.89 -10.93
CA PRO A 17 2.47 -28.56 -10.51
C PRO A 17 3.67 -28.62 -9.55
N GLU A 18 4.65 -27.73 -9.74
CA GLU A 18 5.93 -27.74 -9.00
C GLU A 18 5.74 -27.67 -7.47
N ASN A 19 4.71 -26.96 -6.99
CA ASN A 19 4.45 -26.75 -5.56
C ASN A 19 3.51 -27.77 -4.92
N LEU A 20 2.90 -28.68 -5.70
CA LEU A 20 1.89 -29.61 -5.19
C LEU A 20 2.47 -30.53 -4.10
N GLY A 21 3.72 -30.98 -4.27
CA GLY A 21 4.38 -31.86 -3.30
C GLY A 21 4.58 -31.21 -1.93
N GLU A 22 4.87 -29.90 -1.90
CA GLU A 22 5.08 -29.15 -0.66
C GLU A 22 3.78 -28.92 0.09
N ILE A 23 2.72 -28.54 -0.63
CA ILE A 23 1.37 -28.36 -0.07
C ILE A 23 0.90 -29.66 0.60
N LEU A 24 1.03 -30.79 -0.10
CA LEU A 24 0.63 -32.09 0.43
C LEU A 24 1.45 -32.49 1.66
N LYS A 25 2.74 -32.16 1.68
CA LYS A 25 3.64 -32.44 2.82
C LYS A 25 3.27 -31.61 4.04
N ALA A 26 2.98 -30.32 3.88
CA ALA A 26 2.56 -29.43 4.95
C ALA A 26 1.23 -29.89 5.56
N TYR A 27 0.24 -30.19 4.69
CA TYR A 27 -1.05 -30.73 5.11
C TYR A 27 -0.90 -32.04 5.88
N ALA A 28 -0.12 -33.00 5.36
CA ALA A 28 0.10 -34.29 6.02
C ALA A 28 0.74 -34.14 7.41
N LYS A 29 1.72 -33.22 7.54
CA LYS A 29 2.34 -32.90 8.83
C LYS A 29 1.30 -32.38 9.82
N GLU A 30 0.36 -31.56 9.36
CA GLU A 30 -0.66 -31.00 10.23
C GLU A 30 -1.76 -31.97 10.65
N VAL A 31 -2.16 -32.87 9.75
CA VAL A 31 -3.06 -33.97 10.10
C VAL A 31 -2.41 -34.87 11.16
N ILE A 32 -1.13 -35.22 11.01
CA ILE A 32 -0.41 -36.05 11.99
C ILE A 32 -0.31 -35.35 13.34
N ARG A 33 0.02 -34.05 13.35
CA ARG A 33 0.14 -33.26 14.58
C ARG A 33 -1.19 -33.11 15.31
N SER A 34 -2.26 -32.83 14.57
CA SER A 34 -3.57 -32.51 15.13
C SER A 34 -4.39 -33.75 15.47
N ASN A 35 -4.05 -34.90 14.88
CA ASN A 35 -4.74 -36.19 15.04
C ASN A 35 -6.28 -36.04 15.08
N PRO A 36 -6.89 -35.42 14.05
CA PRO A 36 -8.29 -35.03 14.10
C PRO A 36 -9.21 -36.26 14.11
N SER A 37 -10.29 -36.18 14.88
CA SER A 37 -11.33 -37.21 14.91
C SER A 37 -12.13 -37.30 13.60
N ASN A 38 -12.22 -36.18 12.86
CA ASN A 38 -12.85 -36.10 11.55
C ASN A 38 -11.90 -35.44 10.56
N ILE A 39 -11.27 -36.25 9.71
CA ILE A 39 -10.29 -35.75 8.75
C ILE A 39 -10.94 -34.86 7.68
N TYR A 40 -12.16 -35.16 7.22
CA TYR A 40 -12.80 -34.38 6.14
C TYR A 40 -13.12 -32.95 6.58
N GLU A 41 -13.66 -32.79 7.79
CA GLU A 41 -13.95 -31.47 8.34
C GLU A 41 -12.66 -30.68 8.64
N PHE A 42 -11.62 -31.37 9.13
CA PHE A 42 -10.31 -30.80 9.34
C PHE A 42 -9.68 -30.32 8.01
N SER A 43 -9.74 -31.13 6.95
CA SER A 43 -9.23 -30.76 5.63
C SER A 43 -9.92 -29.52 5.09
N ALA A 44 -11.26 -29.48 5.14
CA ALA A 44 -12.04 -28.36 4.63
C ALA A 44 -11.68 -27.06 5.36
N LYS A 45 -11.54 -27.11 6.69
CA LYS A 45 -11.11 -25.96 7.49
C LYS A 45 -9.66 -25.56 7.21
N TYR A 46 -8.75 -26.52 7.13
CA TYR A 46 -7.32 -26.28 6.89
C TYR A 46 -7.08 -25.60 5.53
N PHE A 47 -7.72 -26.08 4.46
CA PHE A 47 -7.57 -25.47 3.14
C PHE A 47 -8.33 -24.15 3.02
N ALA A 48 -9.48 -23.98 3.68
CA ALA A 48 -10.16 -22.68 3.74
C ALA A 48 -9.33 -21.62 4.50
N GLN A 49 -8.62 -22.02 5.56
CA GLN A 49 -7.69 -21.15 6.27
C GLN A 49 -6.45 -20.84 5.43
N LEU A 50 -5.91 -21.82 4.69
CA LEU A 50 -4.81 -21.56 3.76
C LEU A 50 -5.21 -20.62 2.63
N ASP A 51 -6.44 -20.71 2.13
CA ASP A 51 -6.99 -19.82 1.10
C ASP A 51 -7.14 -18.39 1.65
N GLN A 52 -7.72 -18.24 2.84
CA GLN A 52 -7.81 -16.96 3.55
C GLN A 52 -6.43 -16.38 3.88
N ASN A 53 -5.48 -17.22 4.30
CA ASN A 53 -4.11 -16.79 4.58
C ASN A 53 -3.32 -16.53 3.30
N ALA A 54 -3.65 -17.17 2.17
CA ALA A 54 -3.05 -16.87 0.87
C ALA A 54 -3.63 -15.57 0.29
N GLU A 55 -4.90 -15.26 0.56
CA GLU A 55 -5.43 -13.91 0.37
C GLU A 55 -4.71 -12.92 1.29
N GLU A 56 -4.43 -13.25 2.56
CA GLU A 56 -3.64 -12.40 3.47
C GLU A 56 -2.14 -12.30 3.09
N GLU A 57 -1.53 -13.33 2.50
CA GLU A 57 -0.15 -13.32 1.98
C GLU A 57 -0.06 -12.68 0.57
N GLU A 58 -1.12 -12.72 -0.24
CA GLU A 58 -1.26 -11.83 -1.42
C GLU A 58 -1.57 -10.38 -0.99
N ILE A 59 -2.16 -10.16 0.19
CA ILE A 59 -2.31 -8.85 0.85
C ILE A 59 -1.01 -8.42 1.55
N MET A 60 -0.09 -9.35 1.89
CA MET A 60 1.35 -9.04 1.99
C MET A 60 1.93 -8.82 0.58
N GLY A 61 1.27 -7.94 -0.18
CA GLY A 61 1.78 -7.44 -1.44
C GLY A 61 3.17 -6.87 -1.24
N GLU A 62 3.96 -6.84 -2.32
CA GLU A 62 5.20 -6.06 -2.35
C GLU A 62 4.97 -4.73 -1.61
N GLU A 63 5.70 -4.50 -0.51
CA GLU A 63 5.56 -3.26 0.23
C GLU A 63 5.69 -2.10 -0.75
N VAL A 64 4.82 -1.09 -0.63
CA VAL A 64 4.90 0.07 -1.50
C VAL A 64 6.26 0.72 -1.27
N SER A 65 7.13 0.70 -2.28
CA SER A 65 8.45 1.30 -2.14
C SER A 65 8.38 2.82 -2.31
N LYS A 66 9.28 3.54 -1.62
CA LYS A 66 9.40 5.00 -1.79
C LYS A 66 9.66 5.41 -3.24
N ASP A 67 10.44 4.60 -3.97
CA ASP A 67 10.80 4.86 -5.37
C ASP A 67 9.58 4.72 -6.29
N ALA A 68 8.70 3.74 -6.04
CA ALA A 68 7.45 3.58 -6.78
C ALA A 68 6.54 4.81 -6.62
N ILE A 69 6.40 5.34 -5.39
CA ILE A 69 5.62 6.56 -5.16
C ILE A 69 6.27 7.76 -5.86
N TYR A 70 7.59 7.90 -5.79
CA TYR A 70 8.30 8.98 -6.47
C TYR A 70 8.01 8.99 -7.97
N ARG A 71 8.07 7.83 -8.63
CA ARG A 71 7.72 7.71 -10.06
C ARG A 71 6.27 8.09 -10.35
N LEU A 72 5.33 7.70 -9.49
CA LEU A 72 3.93 8.11 -9.62
C LEU A 72 3.78 9.64 -9.51
N VAL A 73 4.46 10.27 -8.55
CA VAL A 73 4.42 11.73 -8.38
C VAL A 73 4.99 12.43 -9.62
N LEU A 74 6.11 11.94 -10.17
CA LEU A 74 6.66 12.45 -11.42
C LEU A 74 5.68 12.30 -12.58
N ALA A 75 5.08 11.12 -12.75
CA ALA A 75 4.09 10.88 -13.80
C ALA A 75 2.89 11.83 -13.67
N CYS A 76 2.41 12.07 -12.45
CA CYS A 76 1.34 13.03 -12.20
C CYS A 76 1.76 14.47 -12.55
N LYS A 77 2.99 14.89 -12.22
CA LYS A 77 3.46 16.25 -12.52
C LYS A 77 3.75 16.47 -14.00
N ASP A 78 4.29 15.47 -14.70
CA ASP A 78 4.77 15.58 -16.09
C ASP A 78 3.67 15.44 -17.14
N ASP A 79 2.49 14.92 -16.77
CA ASP A 79 1.33 14.79 -17.67
C ASP A 79 0.75 16.14 -18.15
N GLY A 80 1.28 17.26 -17.65
CA GLY A 80 0.97 18.62 -18.16
C GLY A 80 -0.45 19.10 -17.86
N SER A 81 -1.25 18.29 -17.15
CA SER A 81 -2.56 18.69 -16.65
C SER A 81 -2.40 19.61 -15.43
N PRO A 82 -2.98 20.82 -15.44
CA PRO A 82 -3.04 21.67 -14.26
C PRO A 82 -4.10 21.18 -13.25
N GLU A 83 -4.89 20.16 -13.59
CA GLU A 83 -5.96 19.65 -12.73
C GLU A 83 -5.39 18.74 -11.64
N GLU A 84 -5.74 19.05 -10.39
CA GLU A 84 -5.42 18.20 -9.24
C GLU A 84 -6.29 16.94 -9.19
N GLU A 85 -7.47 16.99 -9.79
CA GLU A 85 -8.37 15.85 -9.92
C GLU A 85 -8.17 15.11 -11.24
N ARG A 86 -8.09 13.79 -11.17
CA ARG A 86 -7.86 12.92 -12.33
C ARG A 86 -8.85 11.78 -12.38
N ASP A 87 -9.09 11.27 -13.59
CA ASP A 87 -9.89 10.08 -13.79
C ASP A 87 -9.28 8.89 -13.04
N ILE A 88 -10.12 8.13 -12.32
CA ILE A 88 -9.66 6.98 -11.53
C ILE A 88 -8.90 5.97 -12.40
N ASN A 89 -9.36 5.71 -13.63
CA ASN A 89 -8.71 4.72 -14.49
C ASN A 89 -7.33 5.19 -14.95
N ALA A 90 -7.18 6.48 -15.23
CA ALA A 90 -5.88 7.06 -15.59
C ALA A 90 -4.89 6.97 -14.41
N LEU A 91 -5.37 7.18 -13.18
CA LEU A 91 -4.54 7.03 -11.99
C LEU A 91 -4.12 5.58 -11.71
N ILE A 92 -5.03 4.62 -11.92
CA ILE A 92 -4.70 3.20 -11.82
C ILE A 92 -3.58 2.86 -12.82
N GLU A 93 -3.73 3.28 -14.07
CA GLU A 93 -2.72 3.03 -15.10
C GLU A 93 -1.35 3.65 -14.74
N MET A 94 -1.33 4.91 -14.29
CA MET A 94 -0.10 5.57 -13.85
C MET A 94 0.55 4.89 -12.64
N ALA A 95 -0.26 4.44 -11.68
CA ALA A 95 0.24 3.75 -10.49
C ALA A 95 0.78 2.35 -10.81
N GLU A 96 0.08 1.57 -11.65
CA GLU A 96 0.57 0.28 -12.14
C GLU A 96 1.87 0.44 -12.94
N GLN A 97 1.98 1.47 -13.79
CA GLN A 97 3.22 1.80 -14.52
C GLN A 97 4.37 2.25 -13.62
N SER A 98 4.07 2.65 -12.38
CA SER A 98 5.05 3.07 -11.37
C SER A 98 5.49 1.92 -10.47
N ASP A 99 5.13 0.68 -10.79
CA ASP A 99 5.35 -0.53 -9.99
C ASP A 99 4.65 -0.50 -8.62
N ILE A 100 3.49 0.15 -8.53
CA ILE A 100 2.68 0.13 -7.31
C ILE A 100 1.74 -1.09 -7.36
N PRO A 101 1.70 -1.92 -6.30
CA PRO A 101 0.85 -3.10 -6.27
C PRO A 101 -0.64 -2.74 -6.41
N ARG A 102 -1.37 -3.50 -7.21
CA ARG A 102 -2.80 -3.29 -7.43
C ARG A 102 -3.64 -3.31 -6.15
N ALA A 103 -3.25 -4.14 -5.17
CA ALA A 103 -3.89 -4.19 -3.86
C ALA A 103 -3.76 -2.84 -3.13
N ALA A 104 -2.56 -2.26 -3.09
CA ALA A 104 -2.30 -0.95 -2.51
C ALA A 104 -3.08 0.16 -3.21
N ILE A 105 -3.13 0.13 -4.55
CA ILE A 105 -3.93 1.07 -5.35
C ILE A 105 -5.41 0.97 -4.99
N SER A 106 -5.98 -0.25 -4.94
CA SER A 106 -7.39 -0.45 -4.60
C SER A 106 -7.72 0.08 -3.21
N GLN A 107 -6.91 -0.29 -2.21
CA GLN A 107 -7.10 0.17 -0.82
C GLN A 107 -7.01 1.70 -0.72
N ALA A 108 -6.05 2.31 -1.43
CA ALA A 108 -5.91 3.76 -1.42
C ALA A 108 -7.09 4.45 -2.12
N LEU A 109 -7.59 3.90 -3.22
CA LEU A 109 -8.76 4.43 -3.92
C LEU A 109 -10.04 4.31 -3.10
N ASP A 110 -10.21 3.23 -2.33
CA ASP A 110 -11.38 3.05 -1.47
C ASP A 110 -11.48 4.16 -0.39
N LEU A 111 -10.33 4.68 0.06
CA LEU A 111 -10.27 5.76 1.04
C LEU A 111 -10.46 7.15 0.41
N VAL A 112 -9.98 7.36 -0.82
CA VAL A 112 -9.94 8.68 -1.46
C VAL A 112 -11.15 8.95 -2.33
N SER A 113 -11.78 7.89 -2.87
CA SER A 113 -12.90 8.01 -3.80
C SER A 113 -14.18 8.42 -3.08
N GLN A 114 -14.92 9.35 -3.69
CA GLN A 114 -16.25 9.74 -3.22
C GLN A 114 -17.34 9.00 -3.99
N GLU A 115 -18.42 8.61 -3.31
CA GLU A 115 -19.54 7.92 -3.95
C GLU A 115 -20.07 8.70 -5.15
N GLY A 116 -20.04 8.06 -6.33
CA GLY A 116 -20.56 8.63 -7.58
C GLY A 116 -19.62 9.57 -8.33
N SER A 117 -18.40 9.80 -7.84
CA SER A 117 -17.34 10.51 -8.59
C SER A 117 -16.44 9.51 -9.32
N ASN A 118 -16.11 9.79 -10.59
CA ASN A 118 -15.07 9.07 -11.32
C ASN A 118 -13.71 9.80 -11.29
N ARG A 119 -13.61 10.86 -10.48
CA ARG A 119 -12.42 11.69 -10.35
C ARG A 119 -11.98 11.79 -8.90
N VAL A 120 -10.67 11.73 -8.68
CA VAL A 120 -10.05 11.83 -7.37
C VAL A 120 -8.80 12.71 -7.42
N SER A 121 -8.46 13.34 -6.29
CA SER A 121 -7.21 14.08 -6.15
C SER A 121 -6.02 13.13 -6.18
N TRP A 122 -5.12 13.32 -7.14
CA TRP A 122 -3.92 12.49 -7.24
C TRP A 122 -2.99 12.69 -6.03
N LYS A 123 -3.00 13.88 -5.42
CA LYS A 123 -2.23 14.18 -4.21
C LYS A 123 -2.75 13.35 -3.03
N HIS A 124 -4.08 13.26 -2.87
CA HIS A 124 -4.70 12.44 -1.83
C HIS A 124 -4.40 10.94 -2.02
N LEU A 125 -4.41 10.46 -3.27
CA LEU A 125 -3.99 9.10 -3.58
C LEU A 125 -2.54 8.86 -3.15
N VAL A 126 -1.62 9.75 -3.51
CA VAL A 126 -0.20 9.67 -3.12
C VAL A 126 -0.03 9.69 -1.59
N VAL A 127 -0.69 10.61 -0.89
CA VAL A 127 -0.65 10.70 0.58
C VAL A 127 -1.11 9.38 1.23
N THR A 128 -2.16 8.76 0.69
CA THR A 128 -2.63 7.45 1.17
C THR A 128 -1.62 6.35 0.92
N LEU A 129 -1.04 6.29 -0.29
CA LEU A 129 -0.01 5.31 -0.61
C LEU A 129 1.25 5.51 0.25
N CYS A 130 1.61 6.75 0.61
CA CYS A 130 2.71 7.03 1.53
C CYS A 130 2.53 6.38 2.90
N SER A 131 1.29 6.23 3.39
CA SER A 131 0.99 5.54 4.65
C SER A 131 1.17 4.01 4.57
N GLN A 132 1.19 3.46 3.35
CA GLN A 132 1.37 2.04 3.09
C GLN A 132 2.84 1.69 2.78
N VAL A 133 3.74 2.68 2.83
CA VAL A 133 5.17 2.47 2.59
C VAL A 133 5.80 1.73 3.76
N GLY A 134 6.52 0.66 3.44
CA GLY A 134 7.30 -0.10 4.42
C GLY A 134 8.26 0.78 5.21
N GLY A 135 8.21 0.69 6.54
CA GLY A 135 9.06 1.44 7.45
C GLY A 135 8.65 2.89 7.72
N VAL A 136 7.42 3.28 7.37
CA VAL A 136 6.77 4.51 7.87
C VAL A 136 5.87 4.13 9.04
N GLU A 137 6.37 4.31 10.26
CA GLU A 137 5.70 3.86 11.51
C GLU A 137 5.11 5.01 12.32
N ASP A 138 5.57 6.24 12.07
CA ASP A 138 5.14 7.42 12.83
C ASP A 138 4.96 8.66 11.95
N VAL A 139 4.26 9.65 12.51
CA VAL A 139 3.95 10.93 11.84
C VAL A 139 5.22 11.66 11.38
N THR A 140 6.34 11.53 12.10
CA THR A 140 7.59 12.21 11.73
C THR A 140 8.22 11.58 10.49
N GLN A 141 8.21 10.26 10.39
CA GLN A 141 8.70 9.54 9.21
C GLN A 141 7.80 9.79 8.00
N PHE A 142 6.48 9.82 8.22
CA PHE A 142 5.50 10.14 7.18
C PHE A 142 5.70 11.56 6.63
N VAL A 143 5.81 12.56 7.50
CA VAL A 143 6.07 13.96 7.07
C VAL A 143 7.44 14.09 6.40
N GLY A 144 8.44 13.37 6.88
CA GLY A 144 9.75 13.29 6.20
C GLY A 144 9.60 12.83 4.75
N LEU A 145 8.85 11.75 4.52
CA LEU A 145 8.58 11.24 3.17
C LEU A 145 7.82 12.25 2.28
N LEU A 146 6.83 12.96 2.83
CA LEU A 146 6.12 14.00 2.06
C LEU A 146 7.04 15.14 1.60
N MET A 147 8.02 15.48 2.43
CA MET A 147 8.96 16.57 2.19
C MET A 147 10.21 16.15 1.39
N ASP A 148 10.40 14.86 1.13
CA ASP A 148 11.54 14.37 0.38
C ASP A 148 11.60 15.03 -1.02
N PRO A 149 12.80 15.39 -1.52
CA PRO A 149 12.95 15.99 -2.84
C PRO A 149 12.29 15.12 -3.91
N GLY A 150 11.43 15.74 -4.71
CA GLY A 150 10.70 15.05 -5.75
C GLY A 150 9.29 14.56 -5.38
N MET A 151 8.98 14.49 -4.08
CA MET A 151 7.63 14.28 -3.56
C MET A 151 6.84 15.60 -3.57
N PHE A 152 6.49 16.15 -2.40
CA PHE A 152 5.85 17.48 -2.30
C PHE A 152 6.84 18.58 -1.90
N GLY A 153 8.03 18.21 -1.45
CA GLY A 153 9.14 19.12 -1.20
C GLY A 153 9.83 19.59 -2.48
N ASP A 154 10.42 20.78 -2.42
CA ASP A 154 11.38 21.28 -3.41
C ASP A 154 12.74 20.58 -3.29
N ASP A 155 13.70 20.97 -4.15
CA ASP A 155 15.06 20.39 -4.15
C ASP A 155 15.83 20.66 -2.84
N ASP A 156 15.41 21.64 -2.04
CA ASP A 156 15.94 21.92 -0.70
C ASP A 156 15.24 21.13 0.41
N GLY A 157 14.24 20.29 0.07
CA GLY A 157 13.41 19.57 1.03
C GLY A 157 12.44 20.47 1.79
N LYS A 158 12.01 21.59 1.18
CA LYS A 158 11.03 22.52 1.76
C LYS A 158 9.69 22.37 1.07
N ILE A 159 8.63 22.48 1.85
CA ILE A 159 7.25 22.46 1.36
C ILE A 159 6.56 23.80 1.70
N GLN A 160 5.63 24.24 0.85
CA GLN A 160 4.76 25.37 1.19
C GLN A 160 3.88 24.99 2.38
N ILE A 161 3.80 25.86 3.40
CA ILE A 161 3.02 25.56 4.61
C ILE A 161 1.54 25.36 4.28
N SER A 162 0.99 26.13 3.33
CA SER A 162 -0.39 25.95 2.86
C SER A 162 -0.63 24.59 2.21
N GLU A 163 0.34 24.10 1.43
CA GLU A 163 0.28 22.78 0.80
C GLU A 163 0.33 21.68 1.87
N PHE A 164 1.30 21.78 2.80
CA PHE A 164 1.42 20.85 3.92
C PHE A 164 0.15 20.80 4.76
N ILE A 165 -0.40 21.95 5.15
CA ILE A 165 -1.64 22.03 5.92
C ILE A 165 -2.78 21.36 5.15
N THR A 166 -2.91 21.59 3.86
CA THR A 166 -3.98 21.00 3.05
C THR A 166 -3.88 19.46 3.04
N LEU A 167 -2.68 18.92 2.77
CA LEU A 167 -2.46 17.47 2.72
C LEU A 167 -2.62 16.82 4.10
N PHE A 168 -2.08 17.46 5.15
CA PHE A 168 -2.12 16.94 6.51
C PHE A 168 -3.51 17.04 7.13
N ASP A 169 -4.25 18.12 6.84
CA ASP A 169 -5.63 18.30 7.26
C ASP A 169 -6.52 17.20 6.67
N TRP A 170 -6.38 16.95 5.37
CA TRP A 170 -7.08 15.85 4.72
C TRP A 170 -6.67 14.49 5.29
N TRP A 171 -5.36 14.21 5.45
CA TRP A 171 -4.88 12.96 6.04
C TRP A 171 -5.45 12.70 7.44
N SER A 172 -5.58 13.75 8.26
CA SER A 172 -6.18 13.65 9.61
C SER A 172 -7.65 13.20 9.61
N THR A 173 -8.33 13.24 8.47
CA THR A 173 -9.69 12.71 8.33
C THR A 173 -9.73 11.20 8.08
N ILE A 174 -8.60 10.62 7.65
CA ILE A 174 -8.44 9.19 7.40
C ILE A 174 -7.78 8.52 8.60
N ASP A 175 -6.72 9.14 9.13
CA ASP A 175 -5.98 8.62 10.27
C ASP A 175 -6.55 9.17 11.59
N GLU A 176 -7.43 8.39 12.21
CA GLU A 176 -8.07 8.72 13.48
C GLU A 176 -7.09 8.86 14.66
N SER A 177 -5.82 8.45 14.50
CA SER A 177 -4.80 8.65 15.54
C SER A 177 -4.39 10.13 15.69
N ILE A 178 -4.68 10.96 14.68
CA ILE A 178 -4.36 12.39 14.68
C ILE A 178 -5.52 13.17 15.30
N SER A 179 -5.41 13.47 16.60
CA SER A 179 -6.43 14.27 17.31
C SER A 179 -6.59 15.70 16.75
N ALA A 180 -7.79 16.26 16.88
CA ALA A 180 -8.08 17.64 16.49
C ALA A 180 -7.24 18.66 17.29
N GLU A 181 -6.95 18.36 18.56
CA GLU A 181 -6.09 19.17 19.43
C GLU A 181 -4.65 19.19 18.92
N LEU A 182 -4.09 18.02 18.58
CA LEU A 182 -2.74 17.91 18.00
C LEU A 182 -2.65 18.69 16.69
N LYS A 183 -3.65 18.54 15.81
CA LYS A 183 -3.71 19.26 14.54
C LYS A 183 -3.73 20.78 14.75
N SER A 184 -4.62 21.26 15.61
CA SER A 184 -4.74 22.69 15.90
C SER A 184 -3.46 23.27 16.51
N ALA A 185 -2.81 22.54 17.41
CA ALA A 185 -1.56 22.97 18.02
C ALA A 185 -0.42 23.00 17.00
N LEU A 186 -0.33 21.99 16.12
CA LEU A 186 0.66 21.92 15.05
C LEU A 186 0.51 23.08 14.06
N PHE A 187 -0.71 23.34 13.58
CA PHE A 187 -0.94 24.42 12.62
C PHE A 187 -0.64 25.79 13.22
N ALA A 188 -0.97 26.01 14.50
CA ALA A 188 -0.61 27.23 15.21
C ALA A 188 0.91 27.39 15.39
N ALA A 189 1.63 26.29 15.66
CA ALA A 189 3.09 26.31 15.79
C ALA A 189 3.81 26.57 14.45
N LEU A 190 3.21 26.17 13.34
CA LEU A 190 3.72 26.41 11.99
C LEU A 190 3.40 27.81 11.44
N ASP A 191 2.37 28.48 11.98
CA ASP A 191 1.97 29.84 11.62
C ASP A 191 2.92 30.91 12.20
N ASN A 192 4.12 30.99 11.64
CA ASN A 192 5.16 31.93 12.04
C ASN A 192 5.40 33.07 11.02
N GLY A 193 4.54 33.18 10.00
CA GLY A 193 4.64 34.17 8.92
C GLY A 193 5.61 33.82 7.79
N GLU A 194 6.27 32.66 7.83
CA GLU A 194 7.06 32.16 6.70
C GLU A 194 6.18 31.36 5.73
N PRO A 195 6.45 31.41 4.41
CA PRO A 195 5.63 30.71 3.42
C PRO A 195 5.95 29.21 3.29
N THR A 196 7.14 28.79 3.73
CA THR A 196 7.64 27.42 3.60
C THR A 196 8.15 26.90 4.93
N MET A 197 8.29 25.57 5.02
CA MET A 197 8.92 24.89 6.13
C MET A 197 9.88 23.81 5.65
N ASP A 198 10.97 23.61 6.38
CA ASP A 198 11.83 22.44 6.26
C ASP A 198 11.48 21.41 7.34
N PHE A 199 12.12 20.23 7.26
CA PHE A 199 11.86 19.15 8.19
C PHE A 199 12.29 19.47 9.63
N ALA A 200 13.29 20.32 9.81
CA ALA A 200 13.74 20.74 11.14
C ALA A 200 12.69 21.60 11.83
N LYS A 201 12.12 22.57 11.11
CA LYS A 201 11.02 23.41 11.57
C LYS A 201 9.78 22.59 11.93
N PHE A 202 9.41 21.60 11.09
CA PHE A 202 8.34 20.67 11.44
C PHE A 202 8.63 19.92 12.74
N LYS A 203 9.84 19.35 12.90
CA LYS A 203 10.22 18.63 14.11
C LYS A 203 10.19 19.50 15.37
N ASP A 204 10.63 20.74 15.27
CA ASP A 204 10.62 21.67 16.40
C ASP A 204 9.19 22.05 16.79
N ALA A 205 8.32 22.31 15.80
CA ALA A 205 6.89 22.54 16.02
C ALA A 205 6.23 21.32 16.66
N TYR A 206 6.44 20.12 16.11
CA TYR A 206 5.85 18.87 16.59
C TYR A 206 6.32 18.50 18.01
N LYS A 207 7.59 18.73 18.36
CA LYS A 207 8.09 18.52 19.72
C LYS A 207 7.53 19.51 20.74
N SER A 208 7.18 20.72 20.31
CA SER A 208 6.66 21.76 21.22
C SER A 208 5.22 21.50 21.68
N ILE A 209 4.51 20.59 21.00
CA ILE A 209 3.09 20.30 21.21
C ILE A 209 2.82 18.87 21.71
N GLN A 210 3.86 18.04 21.84
CA GLN A 210 3.81 16.72 22.51
C GLN A 210 3.98 16.88 24.02
#